data_AF-A0A7R7VMZ9-F1
#
_entry.id   AF-A0A7R7VMZ9-F1
#
_cell.length_a   1.000
_cell.length_b   1.000
_cell.length_c   1.000
_cell.angle_alpha   90.00
_cell.angle_beta   90.00
_cell.angle_gamma   90.00
#
_symmetry.space_group_name_H-M   'P 1'
#
loop_
_entity.id
_entity.type
_entity.pdbx_description
1 polymer ?
#
loop_
_entity_poly.entity_id
_entity_poly.type
_entity_poly.pdbx_seq_one_letter_code
_entity_poly.pdbx_strand_id
1 'polypeptide(L)'
;MLLLRPLPILSLAILAIFALAIAGLFFYRRADHDESHCASCIGYALKVNSMISDAGDNVRGNTQFFRYAVDKACAGRLLDGGRCLEYRRGFLRNKTRFAYRIEDPYAACRAISAC
;
A
#
# COMPACT_ATOMS: atom_id res chain seq x y z
N MET A 1 0.24 12.26 59.32
CA MET A 1 -0.29 12.52 57.96
C MET A 1 0.83 12.42 56.93
N LEU A 2 1.32 11.23 56.57
CA LEU A 2 2.44 11.10 55.59
C LEU A 2 2.35 9.87 54.67
N LEU A 3 1.23 9.14 54.65
CA LEU A 3 1.10 7.87 53.90
C LEU A 3 0.34 7.97 52.55
N LEU A 4 -0.10 9.15 52.12
CA LEU A 4 -0.89 9.31 50.88
C LEU A 4 -0.07 9.61 49.59
N ARG A 5 1.26 9.72 49.68
CA ARG A 5 2.11 10.20 48.56
C ARG A 5 2.49 9.19 47.46
N PRO A 6 2.52 7.85 47.64
CA PRO A 6 3.00 6.96 46.56
C PRO A 6 1.92 6.65 45.52
N LEU A 7 0.63 6.76 45.88
CA LEU A 7 -0.52 6.51 45.01
C LEU A 7 -0.53 7.35 43.72
N PRO A 8 -0.35 8.69 43.74
CA PRO A 8 -0.37 9.50 42.51
C PRO A 8 0.81 9.20 41.58
N ILE A 9 1.97 8.86 42.14
CA ILE A 9 3.17 8.52 41.37
C ILE A 9 3.00 7.16 40.69
N LEU A 10 2.46 6.18 41.42
CA LEU A 10 2.16 4.86 40.88
C LEU A 10 1.10 4.93 39.76
N SER A 11 0.04 5.74 39.94
CA SER A 11 -0.98 5.92 38.91
C SER A 11 -0.44 6.60 37.66
N LEU A 12 0.46 7.59 37.79
CA LEU A 12 1.12 8.25 36.66
C LEU A 12 2.03 7.29 35.90
N ALA A 13 2.78 6.45 36.61
CA ALA A 13 3.64 5.45 35.99
C ALA A 13 2.82 4.42 35.20
N ILE A 14 1.71 3.93 35.76
CA ILE A 14 0.81 3.00 35.07
C ILE A 14 0.21 3.64 33.82
N LEU A 15 -0.28 4.89 33.93
CA LEU A 15 -0.82 5.63 32.78
C LEU A 15 0.22 5.84 31.67
N ALA A 16 1.47 6.17 32.04
CA ALA A 16 2.56 6.32 31.08
C ALA A 16 2.88 5.00 30.37
N ILE A 17 2.91 3.87 31.10
CA ILE A 17 3.13 2.54 30.51
C ILE A 17 1.99 2.18 29.56
N PHE A 18 0.74 2.41 29.94
CA PHE A 18 -0.41 2.18 29.07
C PHE A 18 -0.36 3.06 27.81
N ALA A 19 -0.03 4.34 27.95
CA ALA A 19 0.11 5.24 26.80
C ALA A 19 1.21 4.78 25.83
N LEU A 20 2.36 4.34 26.35
CA LEU A 20 3.45 3.79 25.53
C LEU A 20 3.05 2.49 24.84
N ALA A 21 2.32 1.59 25.52
CA ALA A 21 1.83 0.34 24.94
C ALA A 21 0.82 0.60 23.81
N ILE A 22 -0.10 1.56 24.00
CA ILE A 22 -1.07 1.95 22.97
C ILE A 22 -0.37 2.59 21.77
N ALA A 23 0.58 3.51 22.02
CA ALA A 23 1.37 4.13 20.96
C ALA A 23 2.17 3.08 20.19
N GLY A 24 2.84 2.16 20.89
CA GLY A 24 3.58 1.05 20.27
C GLY A 24 2.70 0.16 19.40
N LEU A 25 1.52 -0.23 19.89
CA LEU A 25 0.56 -1.01 19.11
C LEU A 25 0.06 -0.24 17.87
N PHE A 26 -0.19 1.06 18.01
CA PHE A 26 -0.63 1.91 16.91
C PHE A 26 0.45 2.03 15.82
N PHE A 27 1.71 2.29 16.22
CA PHE A 27 2.83 2.34 15.28
C PHE A 27 3.09 0.99 14.62
N TYR A 28 3.01 -0.11 15.37
CA TYR A 28 3.17 -1.46 14.83
C TYR A 28 2.12 -1.77 13.76
N ARG A 29 0.83 -1.54 14.05
CA ARG A 29 -0.24 -1.75 13.07
C ARG A 29 -0.11 -0.85 11.86
N ARG A 30 0.35 0.39 12.03
CA ARG A 30 0.58 1.30 10.92
C ARG A 30 1.72 0.83 10.02
N ALA A 31 2.83 0.40 10.60
CA ALA A 31 3.96 -0.15 9.86
C ALA A 31 3.57 -1.40 9.08
N ASP A 32 2.88 -2.36 9.71
CA ASP A 32 2.39 -3.58 9.07
C ASP A 32 1.39 -3.28 7.94
N HIS A 33 0.50 -2.30 8.14
CA HIS A 33 -0.42 -1.84 7.11
C HIS A 33 0.32 -1.22 5.91
N ASP A 34 1.29 -0.34 6.14
CA ASP A 34 2.04 0.32 5.06
C ASP A 34 2.93 -0.67 4.29
N GLU A 35 3.57 -1.63 4.98
CA GLU A 35 4.40 -2.67 4.38
C GLU A 35 3.57 -3.65 3.53
N SER A 36 2.46 -4.16 4.09
CA SER A 36 1.55 -5.06 3.37
C SER A 36 0.86 -4.36 2.18
N HIS A 37 0.59 -3.06 2.30
CA HIS A 37 0.01 -2.25 1.24
C HIS A 37 0.99 -2.02 0.08
N CYS A 38 2.25 -1.68 0.40
CA CYS A 38 3.28 -1.50 -0.61
C CYS A 38 3.59 -2.81 -1.35
N ALA A 39 3.76 -3.92 -0.62
CA ALA A 39 3.97 -5.24 -1.21
C ALA A 39 2.80 -5.66 -2.12
N SER A 40 1.56 -5.39 -1.70
CA SER A 40 0.36 -5.67 -2.50
C SER A 40 0.34 -4.87 -3.81
N CYS A 41 0.71 -3.58 -3.75
CA CYS A 41 0.82 -2.77 -4.96
C CYS A 41 1.91 -3.28 -5.90
N ILE A 42 3.10 -3.59 -5.39
CA ILE A 42 4.21 -4.11 -6.19
C ILE A 42 3.80 -5.41 -6.89
N GLY A 43 3.18 -6.34 -6.17
CA GLY A 43 2.68 -7.60 -6.74
C GLY A 43 1.55 -7.40 -7.75
N TYR A 44 0.80 -6.30 -7.67
CA TYR A 44 -0.19 -5.93 -8.69
C TYR A 44 0.48 -5.31 -9.93
N ALA A 45 1.41 -4.38 -9.74
CA ALA A 45 2.17 -3.73 -10.81
C ALA A 45 3.03 -4.74 -11.60
N LEU A 46 3.66 -5.71 -10.92
CA LEU A 46 4.38 -6.82 -11.55
C LEU A 46 3.49 -7.62 -12.50
N LYS A 47 2.24 -7.95 -12.08
CA LYS A 47 1.27 -8.67 -12.92
C LYS A 47 0.85 -7.85 -14.13
N VAL A 48 0.70 -6.53 -13.99
CA VAL A 48 0.39 -5.64 -15.12
C VAL A 48 1.58 -5.59 -16.08
N ASN A 49 2.81 -5.45 -15.56
CA ASN A 49 4.02 -5.42 -16.37
C ASN A 49 4.24 -6.74 -17.12
N SER A 50 4.01 -7.89 -16.47
CA SER A 50 4.11 -9.19 -17.14
C SER A 50 3.12 -9.31 -18.30
N MET A 51 1.87 -8.88 -18.13
CA MET A 51 0.88 -8.85 -19.22
C MET A 51 1.29 -7.98 -20.42
N ILE A 52 2.04 -6.90 -20.18
CA ILE A 52 2.55 -6.03 -21.23
C ILE A 52 3.75 -6.69 -21.92
N SER A 53 4.68 -7.24 -21.15
CA SER A 53 5.83 -7.98 -21.69
C SER A 53 5.40 -9.19 -22.52
N ASP A 54 4.42 -9.96 -22.06
CA ASP A 54 3.91 -11.16 -22.72
C ASP A 54 3.19 -10.84 -24.05
N ALA A 55 2.65 -9.62 -24.19
CA ALA A 55 1.97 -9.18 -25.40
C ALA A 55 2.91 -8.60 -26.48
N GLY A 56 4.21 -8.51 -26.20
CA GLY A 56 5.26 -8.11 -27.14
C GLY A 56 5.56 -6.61 -27.23
N ASP A 57 6.63 -6.25 -27.96
CA ASP A 57 7.22 -4.89 -27.92
C ASP A 57 6.28 -3.77 -28.39
N ASN A 58 5.26 -4.09 -29.19
CA ASN A 58 4.35 -3.10 -29.77
C ASN A 58 3.25 -2.62 -28.81
N VAL A 59 3.09 -3.22 -27.62
CA VAL A 59 2.06 -2.80 -26.66
C VAL A 59 2.58 -1.86 -25.58
N ARG A 60 3.90 -1.70 -25.44
CA ARG A 60 4.51 -0.78 -24.47
C ARG A 60 4.12 0.66 -24.81
N GLY A 61 3.65 1.41 -23.82
CA GLY A 61 3.14 2.77 -24.06
C GLY A 61 1.75 2.86 -24.67
N ASN A 62 1.16 1.75 -25.13
CA ASN A 62 -0.21 1.74 -25.62
C ASN A 62 -1.17 1.91 -24.43
N THR A 63 -1.73 3.12 -24.29
CA THR A 63 -2.61 3.44 -23.17
C THR A 63 -3.90 2.63 -23.12
N GLN A 64 -4.39 2.12 -24.26
CA GLN A 64 -5.57 1.25 -24.29
C GLN A 64 -5.23 -0.14 -23.75
N PHE A 65 -4.11 -0.69 -24.20
CA PHE A 65 -3.61 -1.98 -23.69
C PHE A 65 -3.26 -1.89 -22.20
N PHE A 66 -2.61 -0.80 -21.78
CA PHE A 66 -2.31 -0.56 -20.36
C PHE A 66 -3.59 -0.54 -19.52
N ARG A 67 -4.64 0.15 -19.96
CA ARG A 67 -5.94 0.16 -19.27
C ARG A 67 -6.52 -1.25 -19.17
N TYR A 68 -6.49 -2.02 -20.26
CA TYR A 68 -6.92 -3.42 -20.26
C TYR A 68 -6.14 -4.27 -19.24
N ALA A 69 -4.81 -4.16 -19.21
CA ALA A 69 -3.96 -4.94 -18.31
C ALA A 69 -4.25 -4.60 -16.84
N VAL A 70 -4.39 -3.32 -16.50
CA VAL A 70 -4.77 -2.85 -15.16
C VAL A 70 -6.16 -3.39 -14.76
N ASP A 71 -7.15 -3.25 -15.65
CA ASP A 71 -8.51 -3.74 -15.39
C ASP A 71 -8.53 -5.27 -15.16
N LYS A 72 -7.85 -6.03 -16.03
CA LYS A 72 -7.77 -7.49 -15.96
C LYS A 72 -6.97 -7.99 -14.75
N ALA A 73 -5.91 -7.29 -14.36
CA ALA A 73 -5.13 -7.64 -13.18
C ALA A 73 -5.98 -7.57 -11.89
N CYS A 74 -6.94 -6.63 -11.83
CA CYS A 74 -7.86 -6.44 -10.70
C CYS A 74 -9.06 -7.40 -10.76
N ALA A 75 -9.50 -7.79 -11.96
CA ALA A 75 -10.60 -8.75 -12.16
C ALA A 75 -10.40 -10.09 -11.41
N GLY A 76 -9.15 -10.58 -11.33
CA GLY A 76 -8.82 -11.82 -10.62
C GLY A 76 -8.53 -11.68 -9.11
N ARG A 77 -8.63 -10.47 -8.53
CA ARG A 77 -8.31 -10.17 -7.12
C ARG A 77 -9.37 -9.32 -6.41
N LEU A 78 -10.58 -9.24 -6.97
CA LEU A 78 -11.69 -8.49 -6.36
C LEU A 78 -12.05 -8.96 -4.93
N LEU A 79 -11.70 -10.21 -4.58
CA LEU A 79 -11.99 -10.82 -3.29
C LEU A 79 -10.90 -10.60 -2.22
N ASP A 80 -9.71 -10.11 -2.57
CA ASP A 80 -8.57 -9.92 -1.64
C ASP A 80 -8.63 -8.61 -0.82
N GLY A 81 -9.84 -8.08 -0.60
CA GLY A 81 -10.07 -6.87 0.21
C GLY A 81 -10.15 -5.55 -0.57
N GLY A 82 -10.46 -5.58 -1.88
CA GLY A 82 -10.82 -4.37 -2.65
C GLY A 82 -9.70 -3.38 -2.96
N ARG A 83 -8.50 -3.54 -2.38
CA ARG A 83 -7.32 -2.67 -2.58
C ARG A 83 -6.87 -2.55 -4.04
N CYS A 84 -7.17 -3.55 -4.89
CA CYS A 84 -6.86 -3.44 -6.32
C CYS A 84 -7.60 -2.28 -6.99
N LEU A 85 -8.75 -1.84 -6.47
CA LEU A 85 -9.47 -0.67 -6.97
C LEU A 85 -8.69 0.62 -6.74
N GLU A 86 -7.98 0.74 -5.62
CA GLU A 86 -7.16 1.90 -5.30
C GLU A 86 -5.96 2.00 -6.23
N TYR A 87 -5.21 0.90 -6.39
CA TYR A 87 -4.08 0.83 -7.33
C TYR A 87 -4.52 1.10 -8.76
N ARG A 88 -5.62 0.47 -9.18
CA ARG A 88 -6.24 0.70 -10.48
C ARG A 88 -6.56 2.17 -10.70
N ARG A 89 -7.25 2.82 -9.76
CA ARG A 89 -7.58 4.26 -9.86
C ARG A 89 -6.31 5.11 -9.92
N GLY A 90 -5.30 4.78 -9.10
CA GLY A 90 -4.00 5.46 -9.08
C GLY A 90 -3.31 5.41 -10.44
N PHE A 91 -3.16 4.23 -11.02
CA PHE A 91 -2.51 4.05 -12.31
C PHE A 91 -3.31 4.62 -13.49
N LEU A 92 -4.64 4.50 -13.48
CA LEU A 92 -5.48 5.03 -14.54
C LEU A 92 -5.59 6.57 -14.53
N ARG A 93 -5.31 7.22 -13.38
CA ARG A 93 -5.29 8.70 -13.28
C ARG A 93 -4.27 9.32 -14.25
N ASN A 94 -3.16 8.63 -14.51
CA ASN A 94 -2.14 9.07 -15.47
C ASN A 94 -1.65 7.90 -16.33
N LYS A 95 -2.57 7.31 -17.10
CA LYS A 95 -2.31 6.13 -17.93
C LYS A 95 -1.16 6.31 -18.94
N THR A 96 -0.93 7.52 -19.45
CA THR A 96 0.17 7.83 -20.37
C THR A 96 1.52 7.68 -19.69
N ARG A 97 1.66 8.19 -18.46
CA ARG A 97 2.89 8.03 -17.66
C ARG A 97 3.14 6.57 -17.29
N PHE A 98 2.11 5.88 -16.81
CA PHE A 98 2.27 4.54 -16.26
C PHE A 98 2.35 3.43 -17.30
N ALA A 99 1.90 3.66 -18.54
CA ALA A 99 2.10 2.72 -19.65
C ALA A 99 3.58 2.43 -19.97
N TYR A 100 4.50 3.28 -19.50
CA TYR A 100 5.95 3.04 -19.53
C TYR A 100 6.50 2.76 -18.13
N ARG A 101 6.14 3.59 -17.14
CA ARG A 101 6.76 3.52 -15.80
C ARG A 101 6.43 2.26 -15.00
N ILE A 102 5.43 1.47 -15.40
CA ILE A 102 5.10 0.21 -14.73
C ILE A 102 6.23 -0.84 -14.82
N GLU A 103 7.22 -0.62 -15.68
CA GLU A 103 8.46 -1.41 -15.76
C GLU A 103 9.28 -1.40 -14.48
N ASP A 104 9.16 -0.33 -13.69
CA ASP A 104 9.65 -0.27 -12.32
C ASP A 104 8.44 -0.29 -11.37
N PRO A 105 7.99 -1.48 -10.93
CA PRO A 105 6.84 -1.63 -10.05
C PRO A 105 6.96 -0.83 -8.75
N TYR A 106 8.16 -0.77 -8.16
CA TYR A 106 8.37 -0.05 -6.91
C TYR A 106 8.21 1.46 -7.10
N ALA A 107 8.87 2.03 -8.11
CA ALA A 107 8.73 3.45 -8.41
C ALA A 107 7.32 3.82 -8.87
N ALA A 108 6.63 2.93 -9.59
CA ALA A 108 5.24 3.11 -9.99
C ALA A 108 4.30 3.17 -8.77
N CYS A 109 4.48 2.27 -7.79
CA CYS A 109 3.70 2.24 -6.56
C CYS A 109 3.96 3.46 -5.66
N ARG A 110 5.22 3.93 -5.54
CA ARG A 110 5.51 5.20 -4.86
C ARG A 110 4.82 6.39 -5.53
N ALA A 111 4.77 6.41 -6.86
CA ALA A 111 4.16 7.52 -7.60
C ALA A 111 2.64 7.63 -7.43
N ILE A 112 1.98 6.59 -6.93
CA ILE A 112 0.54 6.59 -6.59
C ILE A 112 0.28 6.59 -5.08
N SER A 113 1.32 6.80 -4.26
CA SER A 113 1.27 6.78 -2.79
C SER A 113 0.76 5.46 -2.22
N ALA A 114 1.03 4.35 -2.90
CA ALA A 114 0.79 3.00 -2.38
C ALA A 114 2.02 2.42 -1.68
N CYS A 115 3.17 3.03 -1.97
CA CYS A 115 4.41 3.06 -1.22
C CYS A 115 4.81 4.56 -1.13
#